data_AF-A0A7W9QEU3-F1
#
_entry.id   AF-A0A7W9QEU3-F1
#
_cell.length_a   1.000
_cell.length_b   1.000
_cell.length_c   1.000
_cell.angle_alpha   90.00
_cell.angle_beta   90.00
_cell.angle_gamma   90.00
#
_symmetry.space_group_name_H-M   'P 1'
#
loop_
_entity.id
_entity.type
_entity.pdbx_description
1 polymer ?
#
loop_
_entity_poly.entity_id
_entity_poly.type
_entity_poly.pdbx_seq_one_letter_code
_entity_poly.pdbx_strand_id
1 'polypeptide(L)'
;MLVDGQNFHEFTFDITGKSRTNVGYAGRQVFFVARSASTTVTYVSTTPNSAYGPTIGPTIDDVVVKAACCSCGCHRSTDAKH
;
A
#
# COMPACT_ATOMS: atom_id res chain seq x y z
N MET A 1 4.27 -3.11 4.22
CA MET A 1 3.94 -1.76 3.72
C MET A 1 4.80 -0.77 4.47
N LEU A 2 5.44 0.10 3.71
CA LEU A 2 6.23 1.21 4.23
C LEU A 2 5.49 2.51 4.01
N VAL A 3 5.62 3.44 4.95
CA VAL A 3 5.27 4.86 4.76
C VAL A 3 6.56 5.65 4.93
N ASP A 4 6.98 6.36 3.90
CA ASP A 4 8.24 7.12 3.85
C ASP A 4 9.45 6.26 4.25
N GLY A 5 9.46 5.00 3.80
CA GLY A 5 10.54 4.04 4.04
C GLY A 5 10.49 3.34 5.40
N GLN A 6 9.58 3.72 6.30
CA GLN A 6 9.44 3.11 7.61
C GLN A 6 8.39 1.99 7.60
N ASN A 7 8.68 0.86 8.25
CA ASN A 7 7.71 -0.22 8.43
C ASN A 7 6.46 0.31 9.14
N PHE A 8 5.31 0.23 8.46
CA PHE A 8 4.05 0.75 8.98
C PHE A 8 3.01 -0.35 9.20
N HIS A 9 2.87 -1.28 8.24
CA HIS A 9 1.90 -2.37 8.34
C HIS A 9 2.37 -3.59 7.58
N GLU A 10 2.16 -4.79 8.14
CA GLU A 10 2.48 -6.05 7.48
C GLU A 10 1.20 -6.71 6.98
N PHE A 11 1.22 -7.18 5.73
CA PHE A 11 0.15 -7.96 5.15
C PHE A 11 0.60 -9.40 4.99
N THR A 12 -0.21 -10.33 5.48
CA THR A 12 0.00 -11.77 5.27
C THR A 12 -1.10 -12.30 4.34
N PHE A 13 -0.68 -13.07 3.35
CA PHE A 13 -1.54 -13.68 2.35
C PHE A 13 -1.31 -15.19 2.37
N ASP A 14 -2.40 -15.97 2.43
CA ASP A 14 -2.31 -17.40 2.14
C ASP A 14 -2.37 -17.61 0.63
N ILE A 15 -1.22 -17.99 0.07
CA ILE A 15 -1.05 -18.26 -1.36
C ILE A 15 -1.14 -19.75 -1.69
N THR A 16 -1.46 -20.62 -0.72
CA THR A 16 -1.55 -22.06 -0.90
C THR A 16 -2.63 -22.40 -1.92
N GLY A 17 -2.23 -23.09 -2.99
CA GLY A 17 -3.14 -23.47 -4.09
C GLY A 17 -3.67 -22.31 -4.94
N LYS A 18 -3.13 -21.09 -4.81
CA LYS A 18 -3.52 -19.94 -5.65
C LYS A 18 -2.85 -19.98 -7.01
N SER A 19 -3.55 -19.49 -8.03
CA SER A 19 -3.10 -19.47 -9.42
C SER A 19 -3.47 -18.15 -10.10
N ARG A 20 -2.98 -17.92 -11.33
CA ARG A 20 -3.31 -16.71 -12.11
C ARG A 20 -4.80 -16.50 -12.35
N THR A 21 -5.59 -17.56 -12.37
CA THR A 21 -7.05 -17.51 -12.55
C THR A 21 -7.83 -17.66 -11.24
N ASN A 22 -7.16 -18.00 -10.14
CA ASN A 22 -7.74 -18.14 -8.81
C ASN A 22 -6.82 -17.49 -7.77
N VAL A 23 -6.75 -16.15 -7.81
CA VAL A 23 -5.87 -15.37 -6.92
C VAL A 23 -6.42 -15.32 -5.49
N GLY A 24 -7.75 -15.26 -5.35
CA GLY A 24 -8.41 -15.12 -4.05
C GLY A 24 -8.26 -13.73 -3.44
N TYR A 25 -8.43 -12.68 -4.26
CA TYR A 25 -8.37 -11.28 -3.79
C TYR A 25 -9.29 -11.02 -2.60
N ALA A 26 -8.77 -10.27 -1.63
CA ALA A 26 -9.51 -9.80 -0.47
C ALA A 26 -9.21 -8.31 -0.26
N GLY A 27 -10.26 -7.51 -0.03
CA GLY A 27 -10.13 -6.10 0.26
C GLY A 27 -9.44 -5.86 1.61
N ARG A 28 -8.48 -4.94 1.63
CA ARG A 28 -7.79 -4.49 2.85
C ARG A 28 -7.79 -2.97 2.89
N GLN A 29 -8.04 -2.42 4.07
CA GLN A 29 -7.96 -0.98 4.31
C GLN A 29 -7.04 -0.72 5.50
N VAL A 30 -6.18 0.29 5.35
CA VAL A 30 -5.31 0.79 6.42
C VAL A 30 -5.38 2.31 6.42
N PHE A 31 -5.24 2.90 7.62
CA PHE A 31 -5.19 4.34 7.80
C PHE A 31 -3.79 4.73 8.26
N PHE A 32 -3.25 5.80 7.69
CA PHE A 32 -1.98 6.38 8.10
C PHE A 32 -2.05 7.91 8.00
N VAL A 33 -1.16 8.59 8.72
CA VAL A 33 -1.07 10.06 8.72
C VAL A 33 0.18 10.47 7.95
N ALA A 34 0.01 11.25 6.88
CA ALA A 34 1.12 11.88 6.18
C ALA A 34 1.70 13.00 7.06
N ARG A 35 3.00 12.93 7.36
CA ARG A 35 3.69 13.93 8.22
C ARG A 35 4.33 15.07 7.44
N SER A 36 4.28 14.98 6.11
CA SER A 36 4.88 15.91 5.16
C SER A 36 3.91 16.17 4.02
N ALA A 37 4.14 17.25 3.25
CA ALA A 37 3.32 17.60 2.09
C ALA A 37 3.31 16.52 0.99
N SER A 38 4.30 15.63 0.99
CA SER A 38 4.38 14.43 0.16
C SER A 38 4.67 13.23 1.04
N THR A 39 4.11 12.07 0.68
CA THR A 39 4.36 10.80 1.36
C THR A 39 4.43 9.68 0.33
N THR A 40 5.30 8.70 0.55
CA THR A 40 5.46 7.52 -0.30
C THR A 40 4.95 6.29 0.43
N VAL A 41 4.01 5.58 -0.19
CA VAL A 41 3.57 4.25 0.26
C VAL A 41 4.24 3.20 -0.61
N THR A 42 4.97 2.28 0.01
CA THR A 42 5.66 1.18 -0.69
C THR A 42 5.14 -0.17 -0.23
N TYR A 43 4.86 -1.06 -1.18
CA TYR A 43 4.56 -2.46 -0.93
C TYR A 43 5.77 -3.30 -1.31
N VAL A 44 6.22 -4.15 -0.39
CA VAL A 44 7.37 -5.04 -0.58
C VAL A 44 6.91 -6.45 -0.27
N SER A 45 7.05 -7.36 -1.23
CA SER A 45 6.83 -8.78 -0.98
C SER A 45 8.05 -9.36 -0.26
N THR A 46 7.80 -10.07 0.83
CA THR A 46 8.82 -10.85 1.53
C THR A 46 8.81 -12.32 1.12
N THR A 47 7.94 -12.72 0.19
CA THR A 47 7.86 -14.09 -0.33
C THR A 47 8.94 -14.33 -1.39
N PRO A 48 9.91 -15.22 -1.15
CA PRO A 48 10.96 -15.53 -2.12
C PRO A 48 10.37 -16.12 -3.42
N ASN A 49 11.02 -15.85 -4.57
CA ASN A 49 10.75 -16.50 -5.86
C ASN A 49 9.30 -16.40 -6.39
N SER A 50 8.59 -15.34 -6.01
CA SER A 50 7.14 -15.24 -6.13
C SER A 50 6.61 -14.67 -7.46
N ALA A 51 7.49 -14.23 -8.36
CA ALA A 51 7.09 -13.56 -9.60
C ALA A 51 6.90 -14.50 -10.82
N TYR A 52 7.51 -15.70 -10.86
CA TYR A 52 7.59 -16.51 -12.09
C TYR A 52 7.51 -18.05 -11.89
N GLY A 53 6.83 -18.53 -10.85
CA GLY A 53 6.58 -19.97 -10.61
C GLY A 53 5.20 -20.48 -11.09
N PRO A 54 4.90 -21.80 -10.98
CA PRO A 54 3.56 -22.36 -11.23
C PRO A 54 2.52 -21.83 -10.23
N THR A 55 2.98 -21.45 -9.04
CA THR A 55 2.24 -20.70 -8.03
C THR A 55 2.49 -19.22 -8.21
N ILE A 56 1.45 -18.41 -8.03
CA ILE A 56 1.62 -16.95 -8.01
C ILE A 56 2.01 -16.48 -6.60
N GLY A 57 2.82 -15.43 -6.53
CA GLY A 57 3.09 -14.69 -5.31
C GLY A 57 1.90 -13.88 -4.80
N PRO A 58 2.07 -13.23 -3.63
CA PRO A 58 1.15 -12.19 -3.18
C PRO A 58 1.01 -11.14 -4.28
N THR A 59 -0.23 -10.90 -4.71
CA THR A 59 -0.56 -9.92 -5.75
C THR A 59 -1.37 -8.79 -5.12
N ILE A 60 -1.04 -7.55 -5.48
CA ILE A 60 -1.76 -6.36 -5.05
C ILE A 60 -2.33 -5.71 -6.31
N ASP A 61 -3.60 -5.37 -6.27
CA ASP A 61 -4.32 -4.70 -7.36
C ASP A 61 -5.31 -3.70 -6.77
N ASP A 62 -5.81 -2.78 -7.59
CA ASP A 62 -6.78 -1.74 -7.24
C ASP A 62 -6.36 -0.89 -6.02
N VAL A 63 -5.09 -0.45 -6.02
CA VAL A 63 -4.56 0.40 -4.94
C VAL A 63 -5.15 1.80 -5.07
N VAL A 64 -6.01 2.15 -4.12
CA VAL A 64 -6.58 3.50 -4.03
C VAL A 64 -6.13 4.18 -2.74
N VAL A 65 -5.46 5.32 -2.88
CA VAL A 65 -5.13 6.19 -1.76
C VAL A 65 -6.11 7.36 -1.74
N LYS A 66 -6.88 7.48 -0.67
CA LYS A 66 -7.79 8.60 -0.45
C LYS A 66 -7.29 9.40 0.74
N ALA A 67 -7.16 10.71 0.57
CA ALA A 67 -7.08 11.59 1.73
C ALA A 67 -8.38 11.43 2.52
N ALA A 68 -8.28 11.13 3.82
CA ALA A 68 -9.43 11.28 4.69
C ALA A 68 -9.86 12.74 4.57
N CYS A 69 -11.08 13.00 4.11
CA CYS A 69 -11.58 14.36 4.00
C CYS A 69 -11.42 15.03 5.37
N CYS A 70 -10.52 16.02 5.47
CA CYS A 70 -10.64 16.98 6.55
C CYS A 70 -11.90 17.77 6.21
N SER A 71 -13.04 17.44 6.81
CA SER A 71 -13.96 18.51 7.14
C SER A 71 -13.17 19.46 8.02
N CYS A 72 -12.74 20.58 7.43
CA CYS A 72 -11.91 21.66 7.98
C CYS A 72 -10.40 21.36 8.08
N GLY A 73 -9.58 21.98 7.21
CA GLY A 73 -8.26 22.47 7.67
C GLY A 73 -6.98 21.77 7.19
N CYS A 74 -6.98 20.89 6.18
CA CYS A 74 -5.70 20.50 5.57
C CYS A 74 -5.14 21.69 4.75
N HIS A 75 -4.43 22.59 5.43
CA HIS A 75 -3.74 23.76 4.86
C HIS A 75 -2.76 23.30 3.78
N ARG A 76 -2.96 23.76 2.54
CA ARG A 76 -1.86 23.88 1.58
C ARG A 76 -0.91 24.93 2.11
N SER A 77 0.21 24.53 2.71
CA SER A 77 1.31 25.48 2.97
C SER A 77 2.01 25.76 1.64
N THR A 78 1.50 26.74 0.89
CA THR A 78 2.30 27.42 -0.13
C THR A 78 2.90 28.66 0.52
N ASP A 79 3.99 28.50 1.27
CA ASP A 79 4.86 29.62 1.58
C ASP A 79 5.86 29.77 0.43
N ALA A 80 5.43 30.54 -0.58
CA ALA A 80 6.34 31.29 -1.42
C ALA A 80 6.57 32.64 -0.73
N LYS A 81 7.79 32.88 -0.22
CA LYS A 81 8.27 34.23 0.05
C LYS A 81 9.66 34.43 -0.53
N HIS A 82 9.74 35.55 -1.25
CA HIS A 82 10.86 36.18 -1.92
C HIS A 82 11.82 36.80 -0.90
#